data_AF-A0A850LY71-F1
#
_entry.id   AF-A0A850LY71-F1
#
_cell.length_a   1.000
_cell.length_b   1.000
_cell.length_c   1.000
_cell.angle_alpha   90.00
_cell.angle_beta   90.00
_cell.angle_gamma   90.00
#
_symmetry.space_group_name_H-M   'P 1'
#
loop_
_entity.id
_entity.type
_entity.pdbx_description
1 polymer ?
#
loop_
_entity_poly.entity_id
_entity_poly.type
_entity_poly.pdbx_seq_one_letter_code
_entity_poly.pdbx_strand_id
1 'polypeptide(L)'
;MVKEEVSGIIIKNGRKIIEDINRQFKYEMKIYNEILRENQNLFLRDTHVKRGKKIYKYWYRYEWDPIKKRTVHKYVGNIKPNEEVSDPPVNLIETLNFKEIKGTNDIILSLKDYEQNRPLFHKCKIQYIIKESKKIKT
;
A
#
# COMPACT_ATOMS: atom_id res chain seq x y z
N MET A 1 -20.93 36.59 1.84
CA MET A 1 -20.70 35.36 1.06
C MET A 1 -20.31 34.24 1.99
N VAL A 2 -21.05 33.14 2.01
CA VAL A 2 -20.60 31.91 2.67
C VAL A 2 -19.59 31.26 1.72
N LYS A 3 -18.37 30.99 2.20
CA LYS A 3 -17.42 30.14 1.46
C LYS A 3 -17.73 28.70 1.84
N GLU A 4 -18.23 27.93 0.88
CA GLU A 4 -18.33 26.49 0.97
C GLU A 4 -16.94 25.89 0.75
N GLU A 5 -16.45 25.13 1.74
CA GLU A 5 -15.17 24.45 1.64
C GLU A 5 -15.41 22.93 1.60
N VAL A 6 -14.86 22.25 0.59
CA VAL A 6 -14.90 20.79 0.50
C VAL A 6 -13.97 20.24 1.58
N SER A 7 -14.56 19.61 2.59
CA SER A 7 -13.84 19.08 3.75
C SER A 7 -13.39 17.62 3.58
N GLY A 8 -13.92 16.92 2.58
CA GLY A 8 -13.56 15.53 2.28
C GLY A 8 -14.45 14.92 1.20
N ILE A 9 -14.12 13.71 0.79
CA ILE A 9 -14.80 12.97 -0.27
C ILE A 9 -15.13 11.57 0.24
N ILE A 10 -16.40 11.17 0.14
CA ILE A 10 -16.85 9.81 0.38
C ILE A 10 -16.77 9.03 -0.92
N ILE A 11 -16.07 7.90 -0.89
CA ILE A 11 -15.99 6.95 -2.00
C ILE A 11 -16.83 5.72 -1.65
N LYS A 12 -17.90 5.52 -2.41
CA LYS A 12 -18.80 4.38 -2.21
C LYS A 12 -18.11 3.08 -2.58
N ASN A 13 -18.20 2.08 -1.69
CA ASN A 13 -17.50 0.80 -1.80
C ASN A 13 -15.97 0.90 -1.94
N GLY A 14 -15.35 2.03 -1.59
CA GLY A 14 -13.91 2.24 -1.77
C GLY A 14 -13.04 1.25 -0.99
N ARG A 15 -13.54 0.73 0.15
CA ARG A 15 -12.85 -0.31 0.94
C ARG A 15 -12.64 -1.58 0.13
N LYS A 16 -13.65 -2.02 -0.62
CA LYS A 16 -13.57 -3.23 -1.45
C LYS A 16 -12.49 -3.07 -2.54
N ILE A 17 -12.42 -1.90 -3.17
CA ILE A 17 -11.39 -1.59 -4.16
C ILE A 17 -9.99 -1.67 -3.54
N ILE A 18 -9.80 -1.09 -2.35
CA ILE A 18 -8.54 -1.17 -1.61
C ILE A 18 -8.17 -2.62 -1.27
N GLU A 19 -9.14 -3.43 -0.83
CA GLU A 19 -8.93 -4.85 -0.54
C GLU A 19 -8.53 -5.64 -1.80
N ASP A 20 -9.17 -5.37 -2.93
CA ASP A 20 -8.89 -6.02 -4.21
C ASP A 20 -7.49 -5.63 -4.73
N ILE A 21 -7.11 -4.36 -4.66
CA ILE A 21 -5.75 -3.88 -5.00
C ILE A 21 -4.70 -4.55 -4.11
N ASN A 22 -4.93 -4.60 -2.79
CA ASN A 22 -4.03 -5.29 -1.86
C ASN A 22 -3.89 -6.77 -2.17
N ARG A 23 -4.99 -7.44 -2.54
CA ARG A 23 -4.98 -8.86 -2.89
C ARG A 23 -4.14 -9.10 -4.14
N GLN A 24 -4.34 -8.27 -5.16
CA GLN A 24 -3.58 -8.33 -6.40
C GLN A 24 -2.08 -8.07 -6.15
N PHE A 25 -1.74 -7.03 -5.39
CA PHE A 25 -0.36 -6.72 -5.03
C PHE A 25 0.33 -7.88 -4.29
N LYS A 26 -0.36 -8.52 -3.34
CA LYS A 26 0.18 -9.69 -2.61
C LYS A 26 0.42 -10.88 -3.56
N TYR A 27 -0.46 -11.08 -4.53
CA TYR A 27 -0.32 -12.12 -5.54
C TYR A 27 0.90 -11.86 -6.45
N GLU A 28 1.04 -10.64 -6.95
CA GLU A 28 2.18 -10.24 -7.78
C GLU A 28 3.51 -10.36 -7.01
N MET A 29 3.55 -9.90 -5.75
CA MET A 29 4.72 -10.06 -4.89
C MET A 29 5.09 -11.53 -4.64
N LYS A 30 4.09 -12.42 -4.54
CA LYS A 30 4.33 -13.85 -4.40
C LYS A 30 5.00 -14.41 -5.65
N ILE A 31 4.44 -14.14 -6.83
CA ILE A 31 5.02 -14.56 -8.12
C ILE A 31 6.44 -14.02 -8.27
N TYR A 32 6.63 -12.73 -7.99
CA TYR A 32 7.92 -12.09 -8.05
C TYR A 32 8.98 -12.80 -7.20
N ASN A 33 8.65 -13.13 -5.95
CA ASN A 33 9.55 -13.86 -5.06
C ASN A 33 9.77 -15.33 -5.50
N GLU A 34 8.79 -15.97 -6.13
CA GLU A 34 8.96 -17.32 -6.70
C GLU A 34 9.98 -17.29 -7.85
N ILE A 35 9.85 -16.34 -8.78
CA ILE A 35 10.80 -16.15 -9.89
C ILE A 35 12.22 -15.88 -9.38
N LEU A 36 12.38 -14.98 -8.41
CA LEU A 36 13.69 -14.67 -7.83
C LEU A 36 14.32 -15.86 -7.09
N ARG A 37 13.49 -16.66 -6.42
CA ARG A 37 13.95 -17.85 -5.72
C ARG A 37 14.50 -18.87 -6.71
N GLU A 38 13.78 -19.15 -7.78
CA GLU A 38 14.17 -20.16 -8.79
C GLU A 38 15.43 -19.76 -9.54
N ASN A 39 15.57 -18.48 -9.90
CA ASN A 39 16.66 -18.02 -10.75
C ASN A 39 17.91 -17.59 -9.97
N GLN A 40 17.75 -17.05 -8.76
CA GLN A 40 18.83 -16.34 -8.07
C GLN A 40 18.94 -16.69 -6.57
N ASN A 41 18.10 -17.60 -6.07
CA ASN A 41 17.96 -17.89 -4.65
C ASN A 41 17.68 -16.64 -3.80
N LEU A 42 17.08 -15.60 -4.37
CA LEU A 42 16.78 -14.34 -3.70
C LEU A 42 15.29 -14.21 -3.43
N PHE A 43 14.94 -13.36 -2.45
CA PHE A 43 13.58 -12.91 -2.23
C PHE A 43 13.56 -11.60 -1.45
N LEU A 44 12.48 -10.85 -1.62
CA LEU A 44 12.22 -9.60 -0.92
C LEU A 44 11.23 -9.84 0.23
N ARG A 45 11.60 -9.43 1.44
CA ARG A 45 10.79 -9.66 2.64
C ARG A 45 10.46 -8.35 3.35
N ASP A 46 9.20 -8.25 3.75
CA ASP A 46 8.72 -7.20 4.64
C ASP A 46 9.26 -7.42 6.06
N THR A 47 9.84 -6.38 6.63
CA THR A 47 10.34 -6.35 8.01
C THR A 47 9.73 -5.17 8.74
N HIS A 48 9.23 -5.45 9.93
CA HIS A 48 8.57 -4.48 10.79
C HIS A 48 9.60 -3.89 11.75
N VAL A 49 9.67 -2.56 11.85
CA VAL A 49 10.34 -1.93 13.00
C VAL A 49 9.56 -2.24 14.28
N LYS A 50 10.26 -2.30 15.42
CA LYS A 50 9.74 -2.63 16.78
C LYS A 50 8.52 -1.84 17.28
N ARG A 51 7.97 -0.90 16.48
CA ARG A 51 6.76 -0.12 16.78
C ARG A 51 5.70 -0.15 15.66
N GLY A 52 5.78 -1.08 14.71
CA GLY A 52 4.73 -1.41 13.74
C GLY A 52 4.38 -0.35 12.68
N LYS A 53 4.96 0.86 12.74
CA LYS A 53 4.52 1.99 11.89
C LYS A 53 5.13 2.05 10.49
N LYS A 54 6.24 1.34 10.23
CA LYS A 54 6.90 1.37 8.93
C LYS A 54 7.32 -0.03 8.53
N ILE A 55 6.90 -0.42 7.33
CA ILE A 55 7.31 -1.67 6.70
C ILE A 55 8.52 -1.32 5.85
N TYR A 56 9.65 -1.98 6.13
CA TYR A 56 10.82 -1.92 5.26
C TYR A 56 10.91 -3.21 4.48
N LYS A 57 11.29 -3.11 3.21
CA LYS A 57 11.59 -4.28 2.38
C LYS A 57 13.09 -4.50 2.36
N TYR A 58 13.50 -5.71 2.72
CA TYR A 58 14.90 -6.13 2.70
C TYR A 58 15.09 -7.37 1.84
N TRP A 59 16.25 -7.44 1.20
CA TRP A 59 16.67 -8.55 0.37
C TRP A 59 17.26 -9.66 1.24
N TYR A 60 16.83 -10.88 0.95
CA TYR A 60 17.33 -12.09 1.57
C TYR A 60 17.73 -13.11 0.51
N ARG A 61 18.65 -13.99 0.88
CA ARG A 61 19.08 -15.12 0.07
C ARG A 61 18.78 -16.43 0.79
N TYR A 62 18.33 -17.43 0.05
CA TYR A 62 18.27 -18.82 0.51
C TYR A 62 19.68 -19.42 0.45
N GLU A 63 20.22 -19.84 1.59
CA GLU A 63 21.48 -20.56 1.68
C GLU A 63 21.27 -21.88 2.44
N TRP A 64 21.92 -22.97 2.03
CA TRP A 64 21.91 -24.22 2.78
C TRP A 64 22.89 -24.12 3.95
N ASP A 65 22.40 -24.30 5.18
CA ASP A 65 23.25 -24.39 6.38
C ASP A 65 23.57 -25.88 6.65
N PRO A 66 24.82 -26.33 6.43
CA PRO A 66 25.20 -27.73 6.61
C PRO A 66 25.19 -28.16 8.09
N ILE A 67 25.38 -27.23 9.03
CA ILE A 67 25.41 -27.51 10.47
C ILE A 67 23.98 -27.78 10.95
N LYS A 68 23.03 -26.93 10.54
CA LYS A 68 21.61 -27.08 10.91
C LYS A 68 20.84 -28.00 9.98
N LYS A 69 21.49 -28.51 8.92
CA LYS A 69 20.93 -29.37 7.86
C LYS A 69 19.59 -28.83 7.32
N ARG A 70 19.53 -27.52 7.06
CA ARG A 70 18.32 -26.85 6.55
C ARG A 70 18.65 -25.59 5.76
N THR A 71 17.75 -25.19 4.88
CA THR A 71 17.82 -23.87 4.23
C THR A 71 17.57 -22.77 5.25
N VAL A 72 18.40 -21.74 5.24
CA VAL A 72 18.30 -20.54 6.06
C VAL A 72 18.17 -19.31 5.17
N HIS A 73 17.60 -18.24 5.73
CA HIS A 73 17.49 -16.95 5.06
C HIS A 73 18.57 -16.02 5.56
N LYS A 74 19.47 -15.60 4.68
CA LYS A 74 20.54 -14.67 5.01
C LYS A 74 20.22 -13.27 4.52
N TYR A 75 20.36 -12.29 5.38
CA TYR A 75 20.16 -10.89 5.04
C TYR A 75 21.23 -10.45 4.04
N VAL A 76 20.81 -9.81 2.95
CA VAL A 76 21.68 -9.27 1.91
C VAL A 76 21.81 -7.76 2.03
N GLY A 77 20.68 -7.06 2.20
CA GLY A 77 20.69 -5.60 2.24
C GLY A 77 19.30 -5.00 2.08
N ASN A 78 19.25 -3.66 2.09
CA ASN A 78 18.06 -2.87 1.77
C ASN A 78 18.07 -2.30 0.34
N ILE A 79 19.14 -2.56 -0.39
CA ILE A 79 19.32 -2.16 -1.79
C ILE A 79 19.32 -3.42 -2.65
N LYS A 80 18.82 -3.27 -3.87
CA LYS A 80 18.81 -4.30 -4.90
C LYS A 80 20.23 -4.88 -5.10
N PRO A 81 20.42 -6.21 -5.03
CA PRO A 81 21.75 -6.81 -4.96
C PRO A 81 22.51 -6.86 -6.30
N ASN A 82 21.82 -6.81 -7.43
CA ASN A 82 22.41 -6.70 -8.77
C ASN A 82 21.41 -6.05 -9.75
N GLU A 83 21.88 -5.69 -10.95
CA GLU A 83 21.04 -5.04 -11.97
C GLU A 83 20.07 -6.01 -12.66
N GLU A 84 20.40 -7.30 -12.71
CA GLU A 84 19.61 -8.36 -13.38
C GLU A 84 18.32 -8.73 -12.65
N VAL A 85 18.24 -8.47 -11.34
CA VAL A 85 17.00 -8.56 -10.57
C VAL A 85 15.97 -7.61 -11.21
N SER A 86 14.76 -8.06 -11.50
CA SER A 86 13.69 -7.15 -11.94
C SER A 86 13.22 -6.27 -10.77
N ASP A 87 12.71 -5.07 -11.03
CA ASP A 87 12.14 -4.24 -9.96
C ASP A 87 10.89 -4.88 -9.34
N PRO A 88 10.67 -4.73 -8.02
CA PRO A 88 9.51 -5.32 -7.37
C PRO A 88 8.22 -4.63 -7.81
N PRO A 89 7.07 -5.35 -7.78
CA PRO A 89 5.76 -4.74 -7.93
C PRO A 89 5.56 -3.54 -7.00
N VAL A 90 4.81 -2.54 -7.45
CA VAL A 90 4.54 -1.31 -6.69
C VAL A 90 3.21 -1.44 -5.96
N ASN A 91 3.21 -1.12 -4.67
CA ASN A 91 1.96 -1.04 -3.90
C ASN A 91 1.26 0.30 -4.18
N LEU A 92 0.25 0.27 -5.05
CA LEU A 92 -0.48 1.46 -5.50
C LEU A 92 -1.18 2.25 -4.39
N ILE A 93 -1.39 1.65 -3.22
CA ILE A 93 -2.09 2.29 -2.10
C ILE A 93 -1.18 2.54 -0.88
N GLU A 94 0.14 2.38 -1.01
CA GLU A 94 1.07 2.52 0.12
C GLU A 94 0.98 3.90 0.80
N THR A 95 0.74 4.94 0.02
CA THR A 95 0.63 6.33 0.49
C THR A 95 -0.81 6.79 0.72
N LEU A 96 -1.79 5.92 0.48
CA LEU A 96 -3.21 6.28 0.57
C LEU A 96 -3.66 6.38 2.03
N ASN A 97 -4.00 7.60 2.46
CA ASN A 97 -4.60 7.84 3.77
C ASN A 97 -6.12 7.96 3.64
N PHE A 98 -6.85 7.10 4.35
CA PHE A 98 -8.32 7.12 4.33
C PHE A 98 -8.90 6.81 5.70
N LYS A 99 -10.16 7.21 5.91
CA LYS A 99 -10.96 6.80 7.06
C LYS A 99 -12.07 5.86 6.62
N GLU A 100 -12.25 4.76 7.33
CA GLU A 100 -13.37 3.85 7.09
C GLU A 100 -14.66 4.39 7.71
N ILE A 101 -15.78 4.26 7.00
CA ILE A 101 -17.10 4.49 7.57
C ILE A 101 -17.60 3.17 8.15
N LYS A 102 -17.64 3.08 9.50
CA LYS A 102 -18.03 1.86 10.22
C LYS A 102 -19.39 1.33 9.75
N GLY A 103 -19.48 0.01 9.57
CA GLY A 103 -20.70 -0.67 9.13
C GLY A 103 -20.99 -0.56 7.63
N THR A 104 -20.05 -0.02 6.85
CA THR A 104 -20.17 0.09 5.38
C THR A 104 -18.85 -0.26 4.70
N ASN A 105 -18.86 -0.37 3.37
CA ASN A 105 -17.65 -0.48 2.55
C ASN A 105 -17.15 0.88 2.04
N ASP A 106 -17.69 1.97 2.58
CA ASP A 106 -17.35 3.31 2.14
C ASP A 106 -16.11 3.82 2.88
N ILE A 107 -15.36 4.69 2.20
CA ILE A 107 -14.19 5.36 2.77
C ILE A 107 -14.32 6.87 2.60
N ILE A 108 -13.62 7.61 3.44
CA ILE A 108 -13.46 9.06 3.37
C ILE A 108 -12.01 9.37 3.05
N LEU A 109 -11.78 10.13 1.99
CA LEU A 109 -10.49 10.73 1.64
C LEU A 109 -10.50 12.24 1.88
N SER A 110 -9.32 12.79 2.16
CA SER A 110 -9.13 14.23 1.95
C SER A 110 -9.18 14.54 0.44
N LEU A 111 -9.48 15.78 0.08
CA LEU A 111 -9.44 16.20 -1.34
C LEU A 111 -8.06 15.94 -1.96
N LYS A 112 -6.98 16.21 -1.22
CA LYS A 112 -5.61 15.98 -1.65
C LYS A 112 -5.34 14.50 -1.93
N ASP A 113 -5.69 13.61 -1.01
CA ASP A 113 -5.47 12.16 -1.16
C ASP A 113 -6.29 11.61 -2.33
N TYR A 114 -7.52 12.11 -2.52
CA TYR A 114 -8.35 11.74 -3.65
C TYR A 114 -7.73 12.16 -4.98
N GLU A 115 -7.29 13.42 -5.15
CA GLU A 115 -6.70 13.86 -6.42
C GLU A 115 -5.44 13.08 -6.78
N GLN A 116 -4.60 12.73 -5.79
CA GLN A 116 -3.41 11.92 -6.01
C GLN A 116 -3.71 10.47 -6.42
N ASN A 117 -4.86 9.93 -6.01
CA ASN A 117 -5.24 8.53 -6.19
C ASN A 117 -6.52 8.35 -7.03
N ARG A 118 -6.96 9.41 -7.71
CA ARG A 118 -8.20 9.45 -8.47
C ARG A 118 -8.33 8.29 -9.49
N PRO A 119 -7.25 7.87 -10.20
CA PRO A 119 -7.33 6.73 -11.11
C PRO A 119 -7.76 5.43 -10.43
N LEU A 120 -7.44 5.21 -9.15
CA LEU A 120 -7.83 3.98 -8.43
C LEU A 120 -9.35 3.89 -8.23
N PHE A 121 -10.04 5.03 -8.17
CA PHE A 121 -11.45 5.12 -7.81
C PHE A 121 -12.34 5.60 -8.98
N HIS A 122 -11.84 5.59 -10.21
CA HIS A 122 -12.54 6.15 -11.38
C HIS A 122 -13.91 5.50 -11.67
N LYS A 123 -14.14 4.25 -11.23
CA LYS A 123 -15.43 3.54 -11.37
C LYS A 123 -16.32 3.65 -10.13
N CYS A 124 -15.85 4.28 -9.06
CA CYS A 124 -16.62 4.41 -7.83
C CYS A 124 -17.61 5.57 -7.92
N LYS A 125 -18.73 5.44 -7.19
CA LYS A 125 -19.64 6.57 -6.96
C LYS A 125 -19.06 7.44 -5.85
N ILE A 126 -19.09 8.76 -6.04
CA ILE A 126 -18.38 9.73 -5.20
C ILE A 126 -19.36 10.76 -4.64
N GLN A 127 -19.18 11.16 -3.39
CA GLN A 127 -19.98 12.20 -2.73
C GLN A 127 -19.06 13.19 -1.99
N TYR A 128 -19.23 14.48 -2.25
CA TYR A 128 -18.46 15.55 -1.61
C TYR A 128 -19.05 15.93 -0.26
N ILE A 129 -18.20 16.14 0.74
CA ILE A 129 -18.58 16.63 2.07
C ILE A 129 -18.29 18.14 2.12
N ILE A 130 -19.34 18.96 2.11
CA ILE A 130 -19.23 20.41 2.21
C ILE A 130 -19.32 20.81 3.69
N LYS A 131 -18.36 21.60 4.18
CA LYS A 131 -18.48 22.26 5.49
C LYS A 131 -19.00 23.68 5.27
N GLU A 132 -20.09 24.02 5.96
CA GLU A 132 -20.54 25.40 6.07
C GLU A 132 -19.66 26.15 7.08
N SER A 133 -19.02 27.21 6.61
CA SER A 133 -18.28 28.14 7.47
C SER A 133 -19.27 29.00 8.26
N LYS A 134 -19.26 28.94 9.60
CA LYS A 134 -20.11 29.81 10.45
C LYS A 134 -19.82 31.28 10.13
N LYS A 135 -20.88 32.06 9.86
CA LYS A 135 -20.82 33.52 9.72
C LYS A 135 -20.11 34.13 10.93
N ILE A 136 -18.98 34.78 10.71
CA ILE A 136 -18.42 35.74 11.67
C ILE A 136 -19.39 36.93 11.65
N LYS A 137 -20.14 37.13 12.72
CA LYS A 137 -20.84 38.41 12.94
C LYS A 137 -19.76 39.41 13.33
N THR A 138 -19.52 40.36 12.44
CA THR A 138 -18.74 41.58 12.72
C THR A 138 -19.41 42.41 13.81
#